data_AF-A0A970WKJ9-F1
#
_entry.id   AF-A0A970WKJ9-F1
#
_cell.length_a   1.000
_cell.length_b   1.000
_cell.length_c   1.000
_cell.angle_alpha   90.00
_cell.angle_beta   90.00
_cell.angle_gamma   90.00
#
_symmetry.space_group_name_H-M   'P 1'
#
loop_
_entity.id
_entity.type
_entity.pdbx_description
1 polymer ?
#
loop_
_entity_poly.entity_id
_entity_poly.type
_entity_poly.pdbx_seq_one_letter_code
_entity_poly.pdbx_strand_id
1 'polypeptide(L)'
;MKKLAWITLGVVLAGLLLPPLIAPVFFPWSPINCWDEEINIKTGQARYTRSLWFVTVSTRVEDTPLSEAIRGEIVDVSDIEPWHRVNTFSPGIHYSPHYRFHAALHQAKQLDVAFQILDVGPEDRQAVAKEVLRLWQVDGNYSGAERLVHELMEKGTTTR
;
A
#
# COMPACT_ATOMS: atom_id res chain seq x y z
N MET A 1 -8.66 -4.59 50.52
CA MET A 1 -7.47 -4.78 49.66
C MET A 1 -7.81 -5.46 48.33
N LYS A 2 -8.36 -6.68 48.28
CA LYS A 2 -8.67 -7.39 47.01
C LYS A 2 -9.61 -6.63 46.05
N LYS A 3 -10.68 -6.01 46.56
CA LYS A 3 -11.62 -5.21 45.74
C LYS A 3 -10.93 -4.02 45.06
N LEU A 4 -10.06 -3.32 45.77
CA LEU A 4 -9.31 -2.18 45.23
C LEU A 4 -8.37 -2.63 44.11
N ALA A 5 -7.67 -3.76 44.30
CA ALA A 5 -6.78 -4.32 43.29
C ALA A 5 -7.53 -4.69 41.98
N TRP A 6 -8.73 -5.28 42.07
CA TRP A 6 -9.54 -5.58 40.89
C TRP A 6 -10.06 -4.32 40.18
N ILE A 7 -10.44 -3.27 40.94
CA ILE A 7 -10.84 -1.98 40.36
C ILE A 7 -9.64 -1.35 39.65
N THR A 8 -8.47 -1.30 40.28
CA THR A 8 -7.25 -0.76 39.67
C THR A 8 -6.89 -1.53 38.40
N LEU A 9 -6.93 -2.87 38.44
CA LEU A 9 -6.68 -3.70 37.26
C LEU A 9 -7.68 -3.40 36.15
N GLY A 10 -8.97 -3.29 36.47
CA GLY A 10 -10.02 -2.96 35.51
C GLY A 10 -9.79 -1.60 34.84
N VAL A 11 -9.43 -0.58 35.62
CA VAL A 11 -9.10 0.76 35.10
C VAL A 11 -7.87 0.73 34.20
N VAL A 12 -6.81 0.01 34.59
CA VAL A 12 -5.60 -0.14 33.79
C VAL A 12 -5.91 -0.86 32.47
N LEU A 13 -6.66 -1.95 32.50
CA LEU A 13 -7.07 -2.68 31.30
C LEU A 13 -7.93 -1.80 30.38
N ALA A 14 -8.90 -1.07 30.94
CA ALA A 14 -9.70 -0.13 30.16
C ALA A 14 -8.83 0.96 29.50
N GLY A 15 -7.86 1.51 30.24
CA GLY A 15 -6.91 2.49 29.73
C GLY A 15 -6.01 1.95 28.62
N LEU A 16 -5.75 0.65 28.56
CA LEU A 16 -4.95 0.02 27.49
C LEU A 16 -5.79 -0.43 26.29
N LEU A 17 -7.04 -0.84 26.50
CA LEU A 17 -7.87 -1.46 25.46
C LEU A 17 -8.78 -0.46 24.74
N LEU A 18 -9.24 0.59 25.40
CA LEU A 18 -10.16 1.56 24.80
C LEU A 18 -9.49 2.55 23.83
N PRO A 19 -8.29 3.09 24.10
CA PRO A 19 -7.74 4.13 23.23
C PRO A 19 -7.49 3.70 21.77
N PRO A 20 -7.07 2.46 21.45
CA PRO A 20 -7.00 2.00 20.06
C PRO A 20 -8.32 2.03 19.30
N LEU A 21 -9.45 2.02 20.01
CA LEU A 21 -10.78 2.09 19.41
C LEU A 21 -11.26 3.54 19.27
N ILE A 22 -10.94 4.39 20.24
CA ILE A 22 -11.49 5.75 20.34
C ILE A 22 -10.55 6.80 19.75
N ALA A 23 -9.25 6.71 20.01
CA ALA A 23 -8.27 7.70 19.58
C ALA A 23 -8.22 7.92 18.06
N PRO A 24 -8.35 6.90 17.19
CA PRO A 24 -8.33 7.11 15.74
C PRO A 24 -9.47 8.00 15.21
N VAL A 25 -10.56 8.16 15.96
CA VAL A 25 -11.66 9.08 15.62
C VAL A 25 -11.22 10.54 15.75
N PHE A 26 -10.38 10.85 16.74
CA PHE A 26 -9.92 12.21 17.02
C PHE A 26 -8.54 12.51 16.40
N PHE A 27 -7.72 11.47 16.25
CA PHE A 27 -6.36 11.54 15.73
C PHE A 27 -6.20 10.48 14.62
N PRO A 28 -6.83 10.70 13.45
CA PRO A 28 -6.75 9.77 12.33
C PRO A 28 -5.30 9.64 11.86
N TRP A 29 -4.98 8.47 11.30
CA TRP A 29 -3.64 8.10 10.79
C TRP A 29 -2.54 8.08 11.85
N SER A 30 -2.88 8.21 13.13
CA SER A 30 -1.92 8.06 14.21
C SER A 30 -1.49 6.60 14.37
N PRO A 31 -0.26 6.32 14.85
CA PRO A 31 0.21 4.95 15.07
C PRO A 31 -0.50 4.21 16.22
N ILE A 32 -1.56 4.78 16.81
CA ILE A 32 -2.32 4.18 17.91
C ILE A 32 -3.12 2.97 17.41
N ASN A 33 -3.74 3.09 16.23
CA ASN A 33 -4.37 1.98 15.51
C ASN A 33 -4.51 2.40 14.04
N CYS A 34 -3.55 1.97 13.22
CA CYS A 34 -3.52 2.30 11.80
C CYS A 34 -3.02 1.14 10.95
N TRP A 35 -3.31 1.27 9.65
CA TRP A 35 -2.74 0.44 8.60
C TRP A 35 -1.98 1.33 7.63
N ASP A 36 -0.71 1.06 7.45
CA ASP A 36 0.10 1.68 6.42
C ASP A 36 0.20 0.73 5.22
N GLU A 37 0.06 1.30 4.02
CA GLU A 37 0.37 0.63 2.77
C GLU A 37 1.56 1.34 2.13
N GLU A 38 2.51 0.54 1.67
CA GLU A 38 3.76 0.99 1.08
C GLU A 38 4.00 0.25 -0.23
N ILE A 39 4.69 0.90 -1.17
CA ILE A 39 5.12 0.31 -2.44
C ILE A 39 6.63 0.40 -2.54
N ASN A 40 7.27 -0.66 -3.02
CA ASN A 40 8.64 -0.61 -3.47
C ASN A 40 8.66 -0.19 -4.94
N ILE A 41 9.16 1.01 -5.24
CA ILE A 41 9.10 1.57 -6.61
C ILE A 41 10.11 0.95 -7.58
N LYS A 42 10.97 0.05 -7.10
CA LYS A 42 11.92 -0.69 -7.94
C LYS A 42 11.45 -2.12 -8.21
N THR A 43 10.88 -2.79 -7.21
CA THR A 43 10.39 -4.17 -7.36
C THR A 43 8.90 -4.25 -7.68
N GLY A 44 8.14 -3.17 -7.47
CA GLY A 44 6.69 -3.16 -7.60
C GLY A 44 5.95 -3.88 -6.46
N GLN A 45 6.63 -4.41 -5.45
CA GLN A 45 5.98 -5.13 -4.35
C GLN A 45 5.24 -4.18 -3.41
N ALA A 46 4.18 -4.67 -2.78
CA ALA A 46 3.41 -3.97 -1.77
C ALA A 46 3.80 -4.45 -0.37
N ARG A 47 3.83 -3.54 0.60
CA ARG A 47 3.99 -3.88 2.01
C ARG A 47 2.86 -3.26 2.81
N TYR A 48 2.20 -4.09 3.61
CA TYR A 48 1.11 -3.69 4.48
C TYR A 48 1.56 -3.85 5.93
N THR A 49 1.47 -2.78 6.69
CA THR A 49 1.92 -2.72 8.08
C THR A 49 0.74 -2.35 8.97
N ARG A 50 0.52 -3.11 10.04
CA ARG A 50 -0.45 -2.78 11.07
C ARG A 50 0.27 -2.32 12.32
N SER A 51 -0.12 -1.17 12.84
CA SER A 51 0.43 -0.61 14.07
C SER A 51 -0.67 -0.49 15.13
N LEU A 52 -0.34 -0.88 16.36
CA LEU A 52 -1.17 -0.72 17.55
C LEU A 52 -0.29 -0.13 18.65
N TRP A 53 -0.71 0.95 19.29
CA TRP A 53 0.08 1.60 20.34
C TRP A 53 1.52 1.93 19.93
N PHE A 54 1.72 2.45 18.72
CA PHE A 54 3.04 2.77 18.16
C PHE A 54 3.95 1.56 17.94
N VAL A 55 3.44 0.34 18.14
CA VAL A 55 4.17 -0.91 17.90
C VAL A 55 3.63 -1.56 16.64
N THR A 56 4.54 -1.95 15.74
CA THR A 56 4.19 -2.80 14.60
C THR A 56 3.75 -4.18 15.10
N VAL A 57 2.48 -4.51 14.91
CA VAL A 57 1.92 -5.81 15.31
C VAL A 57 1.87 -6.81 14.16
N SER A 58 1.96 -6.33 12.93
CA SER A 58 1.98 -7.18 11.74
C SER A 58 2.60 -6.44 10.56
N THR A 59 3.35 -7.19 9.76
CA THR A 59 3.88 -6.74 8.47
C THR A 59 3.72 -7.88 7.49
N ARG A 60 3.20 -7.59 6.30
CA ARG A 60 3.13 -8.54 5.20
C ARG A 60 3.62 -7.86 3.92
N VAL A 61 4.39 -8.59 3.13
CA VAL A 61 4.79 -8.18 1.79
C VAL A 61 4.03 -9.06 0.81
N GLU A 62 3.42 -8.44 -0.18
CA GLU A 62 2.64 -9.12 -1.22
C GLU A 62 3.18 -8.72 -2.59
N ASP A 63 3.15 -9.68 -3.50
CA ASP A 63 3.37 -9.39 -4.91
C ASP A 63 2.19 -8.57 -5.45
N THR A 64 2.51 -7.63 -6.34
CA THR A 64 1.53 -6.90 -7.12
C THR A 64 1.65 -7.34 -8.59
N PRO A 65 0.67 -6.99 -9.44
CA PRO A 65 0.77 -7.26 -10.87
C PRO A 65 2.05 -6.73 -11.51
N LEU A 66 2.63 -5.66 -10.98
CA LEU A 66 3.92 -5.12 -11.42
C LEU A 66 5.07 -6.06 -11.03
N SER A 67 5.15 -6.49 -9.77
CA SER A 67 6.23 -7.37 -9.30
C SER A 67 6.15 -8.76 -9.91
N GLU A 68 4.94 -9.26 -10.18
CA GLU A 68 4.74 -10.51 -10.89
C GLU A 68 5.19 -10.42 -12.35
N ALA A 69 4.89 -9.32 -13.04
CA ALA A 69 5.27 -9.13 -14.44
C ALA A 69 6.78 -9.05 -14.64
N ILE A 70 7.55 -8.62 -13.63
CA ILE A 70 9.02 -8.54 -13.68
C ILE A 70 9.70 -9.71 -12.93
N ARG A 71 8.95 -10.76 -12.56
CA ARG A 71 9.51 -11.90 -11.84
C ARG A 71 10.65 -12.53 -12.64
N GLY A 72 11.78 -12.76 -11.98
CA GLY A 72 12.99 -13.35 -12.59
C GLY A 72 14.04 -12.31 -13.01
N GLU A 73 13.75 -11.02 -12.89
CA GLU A 73 14.78 -9.98 -12.99
C GLU A 73 15.73 -10.04 -11.79
N ILE A 74 17.00 -9.68 -12.04
CA ILE A 74 17.99 -9.57 -10.97
C ILE A 74 17.69 -8.28 -10.20
N VAL A 75 17.16 -8.44 -9.00
CA VAL A 75 16.92 -7.36 -8.05
C VAL A 75 18.17 -7.20 -7.19
N ASP A 76 18.76 -6.00 -7.14
CA ASP A 76 19.84 -5.70 -6.20
C ASP A 76 19.28 -5.69 -4.76
N VAL A 77 20.08 -6.07 -3.78
CA VAL A 77 19.74 -5.89 -2.36
C VAL A 77 19.40 -4.42 -2.06
N SER A 78 20.06 -3.48 -2.73
CA SER A 78 19.75 -2.05 -2.63
C SER A 78 18.38 -1.66 -3.20
N ASP A 79 17.74 -2.56 -3.95
CA ASP A 79 16.40 -2.38 -4.48
C ASP A 79 15.31 -2.87 -3.52
N ILE A 80 15.67 -3.47 -2.39
CA ILE A 80 14.73 -3.92 -1.35
C ILE A 80 14.26 -2.74 -0.49
N GLU A 81 15.05 -1.67 -0.35
CA GLU A 81 14.79 -0.56 0.59
C GLU A 81 14.10 0.73 0.07
N PRO A 82 13.72 0.92 -1.21
CA PRO A 82 12.97 2.10 -1.64
C PRO A 82 11.46 1.93 -1.37
N TRP A 83 11.11 1.62 -0.13
CA TRP A 83 9.71 1.55 0.28
C TRP A 83 9.15 2.96 0.48
N HIS A 84 8.09 3.26 -0.25
CA HIS A 84 7.39 4.53 -0.15
C HIS A 84 5.99 4.31 0.39
N ARG A 85 5.63 5.07 1.42
CA ARG A 85 4.26 5.11 1.90
C ARG A 85 3.34 5.67 0.82
N VAL A 86 2.25 4.94 0.56
CA VAL A 86 1.23 5.32 -0.41
C VAL A 86 -0.10 5.61 0.26
N ASN A 87 -0.41 4.89 1.34
CA ASN A 87 -1.61 5.10 2.14
C ASN A 87 -1.33 4.85 3.62
N THR A 88 -2.09 5.56 4.45
CA THR A 88 -2.36 5.27 5.84
C THR A 88 -3.87 5.32 6.07
N PHE A 89 -4.41 4.33 6.77
CA PHE A 89 -5.82 4.22 7.16
C PHE A 89 -5.95 4.06 8.67
N SER A 90 -7.12 4.42 9.18
CA SER A 90 -7.49 4.25 10.58
C SER A 90 -8.91 3.69 10.68
N PRO A 91 -9.28 3.02 11.80
CA PRO A 91 -10.62 2.46 11.96
C PRO A 91 -11.70 3.51 11.70
N GLY A 92 -12.65 3.20 10.82
CA GLY A 92 -13.75 4.10 10.44
C GLY A 92 -13.36 5.24 9.50
N ILE A 93 -12.11 5.31 9.04
CA ILE A 93 -11.62 6.33 8.11
C ILE A 93 -11.20 5.66 6.80
N HIS A 94 -11.91 6.00 5.72
CA HIS A 94 -11.75 5.40 4.40
C HIS A 94 -10.92 6.23 3.41
N TYR A 95 -10.32 7.31 3.88
CA TYR A 95 -9.44 8.16 3.08
C TYR A 95 -8.06 8.25 3.73
N SER A 96 -7.09 8.64 2.92
CA SER A 96 -5.69 8.69 3.31
C SER A 96 -5.10 10.08 3.07
N PRO A 97 -4.06 10.47 3.81
CA PRO A 97 -3.25 11.61 3.43
C PRO A 97 -2.71 11.43 2.01
N HIS A 98 -2.56 12.54 1.28
CA HIS A 98 -2.10 12.50 -0.09
C HIS A 98 -0.58 12.33 -0.16
N TYR A 99 -0.12 11.09 -0.22
CA TYR A 99 1.30 10.75 -0.33
C TYR A 99 1.85 10.93 -1.75
N ARG A 100 3.19 11.01 -1.87
CA ARG A 100 3.89 11.19 -3.14
C ARG A 100 3.58 10.11 -4.19
N PHE A 101 3.31 8.89 -3.72
CA PHE A 101 2.96 7.72 -4.53
C PHE A 101 1.54 7.23 -4.26
N HIS A 102 0.64 8.12 -3.83
CA HIS A 102 -0.69 7.77 -3.34
C HIS A 102 -1.48 6.81 -4.24
N ALA A 103 -1.43 7.02 -5.57
CA ALA A 103 -2.16 6.17 -6.52
C ALA A 103 -1.42 4.89 -6.95
N ALA A 104 -0.19 4.64 -6.49
CA ALA A 104 0.66 3.58 -7.05
C ALA A 104 0.05 2.16 -6.93
N LEU A 105 -0.52 1.81 -5.77
CA LEU A 105 -1.20 0.52 -5.59
C LEU A 105 -2.50 0.42 -6.40
N HIS A 106 -3.18 1.53 -6.62
CA HIS A 106 -4.36 1.56 -7.48
C HIS A 106 -3.96 1.37 -8.96
N GLN A 107 -2.92 2.06 -9.42
CA GLN A 107 -2.35 1.90 -10.76
C GLN A 107 -1.90 0.46 -11.02
N ALA A 108 -1.23 -0.19 -10.06
CA ALA A 108 -0.84 -1.60 -10.16
C ALA A 108 -2.05 -2.52 -10.39
N LYS A 109 -3.17 -2.29 -9.69
CA LYS A 109 -4.42 -3.05 -9.87
C LYS A 109 -5.09 -2.75 -11.21
N GLN A 110 -5.08 -1.49 -11.67
CA GLN A 110 -5.62 -1.13 -12.98
C GLN A 110 -4.85 -1.81 -14.12
N LEU A 111 -3.53 -1.95 -13.99
CA LEU A 111 -2.71 -2.66 -14.98
C LEU A 111 -3.10 -4.13 -15.10
N ASP A 112 -3.37 -4.82 -13.99
CA ASP A 112 -3.85 -6.21 -14.04
C ASP A 112 -5.16 -6.33 -14.82
N VAL A 113 -6.10 -5.43 -14.54
CA VAL A 113 -7.37 -5.36 -15.28
C VAL A 113 -7.11 -5.10 -16.76
N ALA A 114 -6.23 -4.14 -17.11
CA ALA A 114 -5.88 -3.86 -18.49
C ALA A 114 -5.23 -5.07 -19.18
N PHE A 115 -4.30 -5.75 -18.51
CA PHE A 115 -3.62 -6.93 -19.03
C PHE A 115 -4.58 -8.09 -19.30
N GLN A 116 -5.60 -8.26 -18.46
CA GLN A 116 -6.63 -9.29 -18.65
C GLN A 116 -7.58 -8.92 -19.80
N ILE A 117 -7.99 -7.66 -19.92
CA ILE A 117 -8.92 -7.22 -20.97
C ILE A 117 -8.27 -7.26 -22.35
N LEU A 118 -7.01 -6.82 -22.45
CA LEU A 118 -6.26 -6.75 -23.70
C LEU A 118 -5.56 -8.07 -24.07
N ASP A 119 -5.68 -9.11 -23.24
CA ASP A 119 -4.97 -10.39 -23.39
C ASP A 119 -3.46 -10.21 -23.64
N VAL A 120 -2.85 -9.33 -22.86
CA VAL A 120 -1.44 -8.93 -23.05
C VAL A 120 -0.52 -10.11 -22.70
N GLY A 121 0.38 -10.44 -23.61
CA GLY A 121 1.38 -11.50 -23.42
C GLY A 121 2.40 -11.17 -22.31
N PRO A 122 3.10 -12.17 -21.76
CA PRO A 122 4.00 -11.99 -20.62
C PRO A 122 5.15 -10.99 -20.89
N GLU A 123 5.70 -10.96 -22.11
CA GLU A 123 6.77 -10.03 -22.49
C GLU A 123 6.28 -8.57 -22.50
N ASP A 124 5.08 -8.32 -23.05
CA ASP A 124 4.48 -6.99 -23.08
C ASP A 124 4.07 -6.53 -21.67
N ARG A 125 3.55 -7.44 -20.83
CA ARG A 125 3.29 -7.14 -19.41
C ARG A 125 4.56 -6.71 -18.69
N GLN A 126 5.65 -7.42 -18.91
CA GLN A 126 6.95 -7.08 -18.34
C GLN A 126 7.42 -5.70 -18.83
N ALA A 127 7.31 -5.41 -20.12
CA ALA A 127 7.70 -4.11 -20.68
C ALA A 127 6.89 -2.95 -20.09
N VAL A 128 5.56 -3.11 -19.98
CA VAL A 128 4.69 -2.11 -19.36
C VAL A 128 5.01 -1.93 -17.87
N ALA A 129 5.21 -3.02 -17.13
CA ALA A 129 5.54 -2.95 -15.71
C ALA A 129 6.86 -2.20 -15.46
N LYS A 130 7.89 -2.51 -16.26
CA LYS A 130 9.17 -1.78 -16.22
C LYS A 130 9.01 -0.30 -16.50
N GLU A 131 8.21 0.06 -17.49
CA GLU A 131 7.99 1.47 -17.85
C GLU A 131 7.29 2.22 -16.71
N VAL A 132 6.29 1.61 -16.07
CA VAL A 132 5.61 2.20 -14.91
C VAL A 132 6.57 2.43 -13.75
N LEU A 133 7.39 1.43 -13.40
CA LEU A 133 8.39 1.54 -12.34
C LEU A 133 9.45 2.60 -12.68
N ARG A 134 9.88 2.67 -13.94
CA ARG A 134 10.80 3.71 -14.43
C ARG A 134 10.20 5.11 -14.30
N LEU A 135 8.94 5.30 -14.68
CA LEU A 135 8.24 6.59 -14.57
C LEU A 135 8.13 7.03 -13.11
N TRP A 136 7.79 6.12 -12.19
CA TRP A 136 7.78 6.42 -10.76
C TRP A 136 9.14 6.87 -10.22
N GLN A 137 10.23 6.28 -10.71
CA GLN A 137 11.58 6.63 -10.27
C GLN A 137 12.07 7.95 -10.87
N VAL A 138 11.79 8.20 -12.16
CA VAL A 138 12.26 9.40 -12.88
C VAL A 138 11.49 10.64 -12.46
N ASP A 139 10.15 10.58 -12.46
CA ASP A 139 9.32 11.71 -12.06
C ASP A 139 9.27 11.83 -10.53
N GLY A 140 9.64 10.74 -9.85
CA GLY A 140 9.63 10.61 -8.42
C GLY A 140 8.22 10.64 -7.85
N ASN A 141 7.16 10.41 -8.61
CA ASN A 141 5.79 10.37 -8.10
C ASN A 141 4.93 9.43 -8.96
N TYR A 142 3.65 9.25 -8.59
CA TYR A 142 2.75 8.37 -9.34
C TYR A 142 2.23 8.96 -10.66
N SER A 143 2.29 10.29 -10.84
CA SER A 143 1.60 10.98 -11.94
C SER A 143 2.16 10.64 -13.32
N GLY A 144 3.47 10.33 -13.42
CA GLY A 144 4.10 9.91 -14.67
C GLY A 144 3.46 8.67 -15.30
N ALA A 145 3.09 7.72 -14.45
CA ALA A 145 2.47 6.46 -14.87
C ALA A 145 0.96 6.59 -15.13
N GLU A 146 0.30 7.66 -14.67
CA GLU A 146 -1.15 7.81 -14.73
C GLU A 146 -1.67 7.80 -16.17
N ARG A 147 -1.00 8.55 -17.05
CA ARG A 147 -1.34 8.59 -18.48
C ARG A 147 -1.20 7.22 -19.13
N LEU A 148 -0.10 6.51 -18.88
CA LEU A 148 0.14 5.18 -19.46
C LEU A 148 -0.95 4.17 -19.03
N VAL A 149 -1.27 4.14 -17.74
CA VAL A 149 -2.32 3.26 -17.20
C VAL A 149 -3.68 3.64 -17.77
N HIS A 150 -3.98 4.93 -17.89
CA HIS A 150 -5.23 5.41 -18.46
C HIS A 150 -5.39 5.00 -19.93
N GLU A 151 -4.37 5.20 -20.77
CA GLU A 151 -4.39 4.81 -22.18
C GLU A 151 -4.60 3.30 -22.37
N LEU A 152 -4.01 2.47 -21.52
CA LEU A 152 -4.21 1.02 -21.56
C LEU A 152 -5.65 0.63 -21.19
N MET A 153 -6.22 1.27 -20.17
CA MET A 153 -7.60 1.04 -19.74
C MET A 153 -8.62 1.50 -20.80
N GLU A 154 -8.37 2.63 -21.46
CA GLU A 154 -9.21 3.12 -22.56
C GLU A 154 -9.19 2.15 -23.75
N LYS A 155 -7.99 1.71 -24.18
CA LYS A 155 -7.83 0.73 -25.26
C LYS A 155 -8.59 -0.57 -24.96
N GLY A 156 -8.48 -1.08 -23.74
CA GLY A 156 -9.21 -2.27 -23.32
C GLY A 156 -10.73 -2.11 -23.42
N THR A 157 -11.23 -0.90 -23.16
CA THR A 157 -12.68 -0.61 -23.20
C THR A 157 -13.20 -0.46 -24.62
N THR A 158 -12.41 0.11 -25.55
CA THR A 158 -12.81 0.34 -26.95
C THR A 158 -12.75 -0.89 -27.86
N THR A 159 -12.14 -1.99 -27.41
CA THR A 159 -11.94 -3.21 -28.23
C THR A 159 -13.06 -4.24 -28.02
N ARG A 160 -14.15 -3.87 -27.32
CA ARG A 160 -15.38 -4.66 -27.18
C ARG A 160 -16.44 -4.23 -28.19
#